data_AF-D3E817-F1
#
_entry.id   AF-D3E817-F1
#
_cell.length_a   1.000
_cell.length_b   1.000
_cell.length_c   1.000
_cell.angle_alpha   90.00
_cell.angle_beta   90.00
_cell.angle_gamma   90.00
#
_symmetry.space_group_name_H-M   'P 1'
#
loop_
_entity.id
_entity.type
_entity.pdbx_description
1 polymer ?
#
loop_
_entity_poly.entity_id
_entity_poly.type
_entity_poly.pdbx_seq_one_letter_code
_entity_poly.pdbx_strand_id
1 'polypeptide(L)'
;MNHKTMGMIFICISVFLYAVRYLAAAIFGSNLTSWSKEMFDSMLTYVGKGPLVLSWISLIVGILCFLGPSIGKWNSEDLNKIKKNWKEFDPPNNK
;
A
#
# COMPACT_ATOMS: atom_id res chain seq x y z
N MET A 1 6.68 -15.85 -6.19
CA MET A 1 7.05 -14.41 -6.28
C MET A 1 7.47 -13.92 -4.91
N ASN A 2 8.50 -13.07 -4.83
CA ASN A 2 8.88 -12.47 -3.54
C ASN A 2 7.77 -11.54 -3.03
N HIS A 3 7.56 -11.49 -1.72
CA HIS A 3 6.57 -10.61 -1.06
C HIS A 3 6.73 -9.14 -1.47
N LYS A 4 7.98 -8.70 -1.72
CA LYS A 4 8.29 -7.37 -2.25
C LYS A 4 7.72 -7.14 -3.65
N THR A 5 7.88 -8.12 -4.55
CA THR A 5 7.35 -8.03 -5.91
C THR A 5 5.83 -8.02 -5.91
N MET A 6 5.19 -8.84 -5.07
CA MET A 6 3.73 -8.85 -4.92
C MET A 6 3.21 -7.50 -4.40
N GLY A 7 3.85 -6.95 -3.35
CA GLY A 7 3.49 -5.65 -2.80
C GLY A 7 3.65 -4.51 -3.81
N MET A 8 4.74 -4.51 -4.58
CA MET A 8 4.98 -3.53 -5.65
C MET A 8 3.86 -3.57 -6.71
N ILE A 9 3.44 -4.76 -7.13
CA ILE A 9 2.36 -4.92 -8.12
C ILE A 9 1.04 -4.35 -7.59
N PHE A 10 0.68 -4.62 -6.33
CA PHE A 10 -0.53 -4.06 -5.72
C PHE A 10 -0.47 -2.52 -5.58
N ILE A 11 0.71 -1.96 -5.33
CA ILE A 11 0.91 -0.51 -5.32
C ILE A 11 0.72 0.05 -6.75
N CYS A 12 1.29 -0.58 -7.77
CA CYS A 12 1.11 -0.18 -9.16
C CYS A 12 -0.36 -0.25 -9.59
N ILE A 13 -1.09 -1.31 -9.21
CA ILE A 13 -2.52 -1.45 -9.47
C ILE A 13 -3.31 -0.34 -8.78
N SER A 14 -2.94 0.04 -7.55
CA SER A 14 -3.57 1.16 -6.83
C SER A 14 -3.41 2.49 -7.58
N VAL A 15 -2.19 2.82 -8.01
CA VAL A 15 -1.89 4.02 -8.79
C VAL A 15 -2.64 4.00 -10.12
N PHE A 16 -2.67 2.85 -10.79
CA PHE A 16 -3.39 2.67 -12.05
C PHE A 16 -4.89 2.92 -11.88
N LEU A 17 -5.54 2.32 -10.87
CA LEU A 17 -6.96 2.54 -10.58
C LEU A 17 -7.28 4.00 -10.25
N TYR A 18 -6.40 4.66 -9.52
CA TYR A 18 -6.53 6.09 -9.25
C TYR A 18 -6.41 6.90 -10.54
N ALA A 19 -5.39 6.67 -11.36
CA ALA A 19 -5.19 7.36 -12.63
C ALA A 19 -6.37 7.17 -13.59
N VAL A 20 -6.91 5.95 -13.70
CA VAL A 20 -8.06 5.63 -14.56
C VAL A 20 -9.29 6.47 -14.18
N ARG A 21 -9.54 6.73 -12.90
CA ARG A 21 -10.64 7.61 -12.46
C ARG A 21 -10.52 9.01 -13.06
N TYR A 22 -9.33 9.60 -12.98
CA TYR A 22 -9.08 10.96 -13.48
C TYR A 22 -9.03 10.98 -15.01
N LEU A 23 -8.49 9.94 -15.63
CA LEU A 23 -8.46 9.80 -17.09
C LEU A 23 -9.87 9.68 -17.65
N ALA A 24 -10.75 8.88 -17.03
CA ALA A 24 -12.15 8.76 -17.44
C ALA A 24 -12.89 10.10 -17.34
N ALA A 25 -12.71 10.83 -16.23
CA ALA A 25 -13.29 12.16 -16.06
C ALA A 25 -12.76 13.16 -17.11
N ALA A 26 -11.46 13.12 -17.43
CA ALA A 26 -10.85 13.97 -18.46
C ALA A 26 -11.36 13.64 -19.88
N ILE A 27 -11.52 12.37 -20.22
CA ILE A 27 -12.09 11.94 -21.51
C ILE A 27 -13.54 12.42 -21.62
N PHE A 28 -14.33 12.26 -20.55
CA PHE A 28 -15.71 12.76 -20.54
C PHE A 28 -15.78 14.28 -20.68
N GLY A 29 -14.91 15.01 -19.97
CA GLY A 29 -14.81 16.47 -20.03
C GLY A 29 -14.15 17.03 -21.29
N SER A 30 -13.55 16.20 -22.14
CA SER A 30 -12.82 16.63 -23.34
C SER A 30 -13.69 17.34 -24.38
N ASN A 31 -15.00 17.09 -24.37
CA ASN A 31 -15.96 17.70 -25.30
C ASN A 31 -16.59 18.99 -24.75
N LEU A 32 -16.23 19.43 -23.55
CA LEU A 32 -16.77 20.66 -22.96
C LEU A 32 -15.93 21.89 -23.30
N THR A 33 -16.63 22.99 -23.58
CA THR A 33 -16.06 24.27 -24.00
C THR A 33 -15.43 25.06 -22.84
N SER A 34 -15.77 24.74 -21.59
CA SER A 34 -15.21 25.39 -20.40
C SER A 34 -14.80 24.38 -19.33
N TRP A 35 -13.57 24.49 -18.83
CA TRP A 35 -13.06 23.67 -17.74
C TRP A 35 -13.15 24.45 -16.42
N SER A 36 -14.19 24.19 -15.64
CA SER A 36 -14.29 24.68 -14.25
C SER A 36 -14.06 23.56 -13.26
N LYS A 37 -13.56 23.91 -12.06
CA LYS A 37 -13.33 22.96 -10.97
C LYS A 37 -14.61 22.20 -10.59
N GLU A 38 -15.74 22.90 -10.55
CA GLU A 38 -17.05 22.35 -10.21
C GLU A 38 -17.54 21.35 -11.26
N MET A 39 -17.31 21.61 -12.55
CA MET A 39 -17.66 20.66 -13.60
C MET A 39 -16.81 19.39 -13.52
N PHE A 40 -15.49 19.53 -13.29
CA PHE A 40 -14.63 18.36 -13.16
C PHE A 40 -14.96 17.51 -11.92
N ASP A 41 -15.31 18.14 -10.81
CA ASP A 41 -15.74 17.44 -9.59
C ASP A 41 -17.08 16.70 -9.80
N SER A 42 -17.99 17.32 -10.56
CA SER A 42 -19.25 16.67 -10.97
C SER A 42 -18.99 15.44 -11.84
N MET A 43 -18.02 15.49 -12.75
CA MET A 43 -17.61 14.33 -13.56
C MET A 43 -16.93 13.25 -12.74
N LEU A 44 -16.05 13.61 -11.81
CA LEU A 44 -15.45 12.66 -10.87
C LEU A 44 -16.51 11.97 -10.02
N THR A 45 -17.57 12.70 -9.66
CA THR A 45 -18.73 12.14 -8.95
C THR A 45 -19.51 11.19 -9.86
N TYR A 46 -19.68 11.54 -11.14
CA TYR A 46 -20.33 10.69 -12.14
C TYR A 46 -19.58 9.37 -12.41
N VAL A 47 -18.24 9.41 -12.50
CA VAL A 47 -17.38 8.21 -12.59
C VAL A 47 -17.54 7.30 -11.37
N GLY A 48 -18.06 7.83 -10.26
CA GLY A 48 -18.42 7.08 -9.06
C GLY A 48 -17.21 6.73 -8.20
N LYS A 49 -17.42 6.39 -6.92
CA LYS A 49 -16.32 6.18 -5.94
C LYS A 49 -15.62 4.82 -6.06
N GLY A 50 -16.09 3.92 -6.91
CA GLY A 50 -15.57 2.55 -7.05
C GLY A 50 -14.06 2.46 -7.27
N PRO A 51 -13.49 3.07 -8.33
CA PRO A 51 -12.05 3.03 -8.59
C PRO A 51 -11.21 3.61 -7.44
N LEU A 52 -11.74 4.61 -6.74
CA LEU A 52 -11.06 5.23 -5.60
C LEU A 52 -11.01 4.29 -4.39
N VAL A 53 -12.12 3.60 -4.09
CA VAL A 53 -12.18 2.63 -3.00
C VAL A 53 -11.26 1.43 -3.29
N LEU A 54 -11.29 0.89 -4.50
CA LEU A 54 -10.40 -0.21 -4.89
C LEU A 54 -8.93 0.21 -4.87
N SER A 55 -8.62 1.44 -5.30
CA SER A 55 -7.27 1.99 -5.22
C SER A 55 -6.76 2.03 -3.78
N TRP A 56 -7.58 2.52 -2.84
CA TRP A 56 -7.24 2.55 -1.41
C TRP A 56 -7.01 1.15 -0.81
N ILE A 57 -7.90 0.20 -1.10
CA ILE A 57 -7.76 -1.18 -0.62
C ILE A 57 -6.48 -1.81 -1.18
N SER A 58 -6.24 -1.65 -2.48
CA SER A 58 -5.04 -2.16 -3.15
C SER A 58 -3.75 -1.53 -2.58
N LEU A 59 -3.79 -0.25 -2.21
CA LEU A 59 -2.67 0.44 -1.60
C LEU A 59 -2.32 -0.16 -0.23
N ILE A 60 -3.33 -0.32 0.63
CA ILE A 60 -3.15 -0.88 1.98
C ILE A 60 -2.56 -2.29 1.90
N VAL A 61 -3.15 -3.15 1.05
CA VAL A 61 -2.66 -4.51 0.83
C VAL A 61 -1.23 -4.51 0.28
N GLY A 62 -0.94 -3.64 -0.69
CA GLY A 62 0.39 -3.50 -1.29
C GLY A 62 1.46 -3.09 -0.27
N ILE A 63 1.18 -2.09 0.56
CA ILE A 63 2.07 -1.62 1.63
C ILE A 63 2.31 -2.74 2.66
N LEU A 64 1.25 -3.43 3.10
CA LEU A 64 1.36 -4.53 4.05
C LEU A 64 2.21 -5.69 3.50
N CYS A 65 2.01 -6.08 2.23
CA CYS A 65 2.83 -7.11 1.59
C CYS A 65 4.29 -6.68 1.42
N PHE A 66 4.53 -5.40 1.11
CA PHE A 66 5.87 -4.87 0.87
C PHE A 66 6.68 -4.73 2.17
N LEU A 67 6.08 -4.15 3.22
CA LEU A 67 6.74 -3.83 4.47
C LEU A 67 6.59 -4.90 5.55
N GLY A 68 5.53 -5.71 5.53
CA GLY A 68 5.24 -6.69 6.58
C GLY A 68 6.44 -7.59 6.92
N PRO A 69 7.13 -8.18 5.93
CA PRO A 69 8.30 -9.00 6.20
C PRO A 69 9.52 -8.22 6.72
N SER A 70 9.64 -6.93 6.39
CA SER A 70 10.69 -6.07 6.94
C SER A 70 10.43 -5.75 8.41
N ILE A 71 9.17 -5.48 8.78
CA ILE A 71 8.75 -5.24 10.17
C ILE A 71 8.93 -6.51 11.02
N GLY A 72 8.54 -7.67 10.50
CA GLY A 72 8.71 -8.95 11.20
C GLY A 72 10.18 -9.31 11.45
N LYS A 73 11.07 -8.99 10.50
CA LYS A 73 12.51 -9.21 10.65
C LYS A 73 13.12 -8.34 11.75
N TRP A 74 12.79 -7.05 11.79
CA TRP A 74 13.24 -6.13 12.84
C TRP A 74 12.94 -6.68 14.24
N ASN A 75 11.70 -7.12 14.46
CA ASN A 75 11.29 -7.65 15.75
C ASN A 75 12.03 -8.95 16.14
N SER A 76 12.34 -9.82 15.16
CA SER A 76 13.04 -11.08 15.44
C SER A 76 14.51 -10.90 15.85
N GLU A 77 15.18 -9.89 15.32
CA GLU A 77 16.59 -9.61 15.65
C GLU A 77 16.72 -9.08 17.09
N ASP A 78 15.80 -8.22 17.51
CA ASP A 78 15.77 -7.70 18.87
C ASP A 78 15.48 -8.80 19.89
N LEU A 79 14.53 -9.70 19.59
CA LEU A 79 14.26 -10.88 20.42
C LEU A 79 15.47 -11.82 20.52
N ASN A 80 16.20 -12.00 19.42
CA ASN A 80 17.40 -12.84 19.43
C ASN A 80 18.54 -12.23 20.26
N LYS A 81 18.72 -10.90 20.21
CA LYS A 81 19.68 -10.20 21.07
C LYS A 81 19.34 -10.33 22.54
N ILE A 82 18.08 -10.10 22.91
CA ILE A 82 17.61 -10.28 24.29
C ILE A 82 17.87 -11.72 24.73
N LYS A 83 17.45 -12.72 23.94
CA LYS A 83 17.66 -14.13 24.27
C LYS A 83 19.14 -14.49 24.44
N LYS A 84 20.03 -13.92 23.63
CA LYS A 84 21.48 -14.14 23.74
C LYS A 84 22.04 -13.53 25.03
N ASN A 85 21.67 -12.29 25.34
CA ASN A 85 22.10 -11.61 26.57
C ASN A 85 21.62 -12.37 27.80
N TRP A 86 20.37 -12.87 27.81
CA TRP A 86 19.86 -13.67 28.92
C TRP A 86 20.63 -14.98 29.13
N LYS A 87 21.03 -15.67 28.04
CA LYS A 87 21.83 -16.90 28.12
C LYS A 87 23.24 -16.69 28.70
N GLU A 88 23.78 -15.48 28.64
CA GLU A 88 25.07 -15.12 29.25
C GLU A 88 24.97 -15.05 30.79
N PHE A 89 23.77 -14.76 31.31
CA PHE A 89 23.49 -14.72 32.75
C PHE A 89 22.97 -16.05 33.31
N ASP A 90 22.71 -17.05 32.45
CA ASP A 90 22.39 -18.39 32.92
C ASP A 90 23.65 -19.01 33.54
N PRO A 91 23.64 -19.37 34.83
CA PRO A 91 24.79 -20.03 35.45
C PRO A 91 25.08 -21.33 34.68
N PRO A 92 26.37 -21.70 34.53
CA PRO A 92 26.71 -22.95 33.88
C PRO A 92 25.96 -24.08 34.59
N ASN A 93 25.16 -24.82 33.81
CA ASN A 93 24.41 -25.96 34.30
C ASN A 93 25.42 -27.01 34.77
N ASN A 94 25.78 -26.91 36.05
CA ASN A 94 26.45 -27.92 36.84
C ASN A 94 25.54 -29.16 36.82
N LYS A 95 25.88 -30.10 35.96
CA LYS A 95 25.52 -31.51 36.02
C LYS A 95 26.75 -32.34 35.72
#